data_AF-A0A2H5YCF0-F1
#
_entry.id   AF-A0A2H5YCF0-F1
#
_cell.length_a   1.000
_cell.length_b   1.000
_cell.length_c   1.000
_cell.angle_alpha   90.00
_cell.angle_beta   90.00
_cell.angle_gamma   90.00
#
_symmetry.space_group_name_H-M   'P 1'
#
loop_
_entity.id
_entity.type
_entity.pdbx_description
1 polymer ?
#
loop_
_entity_poly.entity_id
_entity_poly.type
_entity_poly.pdbx_seq_one_letter_code
_entity_poly.pdbx_strand_id
1 'polypeptide(L)'
;MLGPTLMIWGSEEQKREFLPPIARGEVNWCQGYSEPGSGSDLASLQTRAVADGDDFIINGSKIWTSRAHRADWMFLLARTNPDAPKHRGITFFLVDMRTPGISIRPIVNMAGVHHFNQVFFDNVRVPKRQVVGEVDRGWYVAVTLLDFERSGVEYPTQARRYTEELARYAREADGGKLAKDPRWRARLAEMYLEAQVGRMLAYRVAYLQSQKQVPNKEASISKVFGTELLQRVAQTGMEMLGLYGLLDKGAPKAPLAGIISRLWLCARCTAIGAGTSEIQRNIIALRGLGLPRG
;
A
#
# COMPACT_ATOMS: atom_id res chain seq x y z
N MET A 1 -7.27 -5.55 -4.95
CA MET A 1 -7.94 -4.61 -4.03
C MET A 1 -9.26 -4.11 -4.60
N LEU A 2 -9.26 -3.35 -5.71
CA LEU A 2 -10.50 -2.78 -6.27
C LEU A 2 -11.51 -3.82 -6.77
N GLY A 3 -11.08 -4.82 -7.55
CA GLY A 3 -11.99 -5.85 -8.10
C GLY A 3 -12.90 -6.51 -7.04
N PRO A 4 -12.35 -7.11 -5.98
CA PRO A 4 -13.14 -7.64 -4.87
C PRO A 4 -14.03 -6.60 -4.17
N THR A 5 -13.58 -5.34 -4.09
CA THR A 5 -14.39 -4.25 -3.53
C THR A 5 -15.62 -3.97 -4.39
N LEU A 6 -15.48 -3.94 -5.72
CA LEU A 6 -16.59 -3.77 -6.66
C LEU A 6 -17.53 -4.99 -6.69
N MET A 7 -17.02 -6.20 -6.46
CA MET A 7 -17.87 -7.39 -6.33
C MET A 7 -18.84 -7.27 -5.14
N ILE A 8 -18.41 -6.61 -4.05
CA ILE A 8 -19.22 -6.41 -2.83
C ILE A 8 -20.10 -5.16 -2.94
N TRP A 9 -19.52 -4.03 -3.34
CA TRP A 9 -20.14 -2.71 -3.21
C TRP A 9 -20.59 -2.08 -4.54
N GLY A 10 -20.13 -2.61 -5.67
CA GLY A 10 -20.45 -2.07 -6.98
C GLY A 10 -21.89 -2.40 -7.39
N SER A 11 -22.49 -1.53 -8.22
CA SER A 11 -23.74 -1.87 -8.91
C SER A 11 -23.51 -2.96 -9.97
N GLU A 12 -24.57 -3.56 -10.49
CA GLU A 12 -24.44 -4.58 -11.55
C GLU A 12 -23.85 -3.98 -12.84
N GLU A 13 -24.16 -2.73 -13.15
CA GLU A 13 -23.60 -1.98 -14.27
C GLU A 13 -22.09 -1.78 -14.08
N GLN A 14 -21.67 -1.32 -12.89
CA GLN A 14 -20.25 -1.15 -12.56
C GLN A 14 -19.49 -2.48 -12.61
N LYS A 15 -20.10 -3.57 -12.10
CA LYS A 15 -19.49 -4.90 -12.16
C LYS A 15 -19.27 -5.35 -13.61
N ARG A 16 -20.27 -5.18 -14.47
CA ARG A 16 -20.20 -5.54 -15.90
C ARG A 16 -19.18 -4.69 -16.66
N GLU A 17 -19.11 -3.39 -16.35
CA GLU A 17 -18.19 -2.44 -16.99
C GLU A 17 -16.73 -2.69 -16.57
N PHE A 18 -16.46 -2.80 -15.26
CA PHE A 18 -15.08 -2.72 -14.74
C PHE A 18 -14.44 -4.07 -14.42
N LEU A 19 -15.18 -5.10 -13.99
CA LEU A 19 -14.56 -6.36 -13.56
C LEU A 19 -13.89 -7.13 -14.72
N PRO A 20 -14.49 -7.28 -15.91
CA PRO A 20 -13.87 -8.04 -16.99
C PRO A 20 -12.54 -7.43 -17.48
N PRO A 21 -12.43 -6.12 -17.77
CA PRO A 21 -11.14 -5.52 -18.14
C PRO A 21 -10.09 -5.59 -17.03
N ILE A 22 -10.50 -5.44 -15.76
CA ILE A 22 -9.61 -5.64 -14.60
C ILE A 22 -9.06 -7.07 -14.60
N ALA A 23 -9.91 -8.08 -14.80
CA ALA A 23 -9.50 -9.49 -14.80
C ALA A 23 -8.58 -9.84 -15.98
N ARG A 24 -8.76 -9.18 -17.12
CA ARG A 24 -7.90 -9.35 -18.32
C ARG A 24 -6.61 -8.52 -18.27
N GLY A 25 -6.46 -7.62 -17.30
CA GLY A 25 -5.28 -6.74 -17.17
C GLY A 25 -5.21 -5.65 -18.24
N GLU A 26 -6.35 -5.25 -18.81
CA GLU A 26 -6.44 -4.26 -19.90
C GLU A 26 -6.46 -2.81 -19.40
N VAL A 27 -6.78 -2.60 -18.11
CA VAL A 27 -6.91 -1.27 -17.50
C VAL A 27 -6.08 -1.16 -16.23
N ASN A 28 -5.40 -0.02 -16.08
CA ASN A 28 -4.59 0.28 -14.91
C ASN A 28 -5.35 1.23 -13.97
N TRP A 29 -5.29 0.94 -12.67
CA TRP A 29 -5.94 1.74 -11.63
C TRP A 29 -4.92 2.38 -10.69
N CYS A 30 -5.24 3.58 -10.20
CA CYS A 30 -4.52 4.23 -9.10
C CYS A 30 -5.47 4.61 -7.94
N GLN A 31 -4.89 4.83 -6.76
CA GLN A 31 -5.63 5.13 -5.53
C GLN A 31 -5.54 6.62 -5.19
N GLY A 32 -6.69 7.30 -5.16
CA GLY A 32 -6.80 8.71 -4.77
C GLY A 32 -7.27 8.90 -3.33
N TYR A 33 -6.47 8.50 -2.35
CA TYR A 33 -6.86 8.57 -0.93
C TYR A 33 -6.19 9.74 -0.22
N SER A 34 -4.87 9.64 -0.01
CA SER A 34 -4.08 10.59 0.77
C SER A 34 -4.07 11.98 0.15
N GLU A 35 -4.05 12.99 1.01
CA GLU A 35 -3.92 14.41 0.68
C GLU A 35 -2.74 15.01 1.43
N PRO A 36 -2.19 16.17 1.00
CA PRO A 36 -1.09 16.82 1.73
C PRO A 36 -1.38 17.02 3.24
N GLY A 37 -2.64 17.29 3.59
CA GLY A 37 -3.09 17.44 4.98
C GLY A 37 -3.78 16.22 5.60
N SER A 38 -3.95 15.11 4.85
CA SER A 38 -4.70 13.93 5.33
C SER A 38 -4.03 12.62 4.88
N GLY A 39 -3.21 12.04 5.76
CA GLY A 39 -2.57 10.73 5.58
C GLY A 39 -3.13 9.68 6.54
N SER A 40 -2.53 9.57 7.73
CA SER A 40 -3.02 8.65 8.79
C SER A 40 -4.44 8.96 9.24
N ASP A 41 -4.80 10.25 9.39
CA ASP A 41 -6.20 10.67 9.56
C ASP A 41 -6.87 10.82 8.19
N LEU A 42 -6.98 9.73 7.44
CA LEU A 42 -7.60 9.75 6.10
C LEU A 42 -9.03 10.34 6.13
N ALA A 43 -9.74 10.21 7.25
CA ALA A 43 -11.09 10.73 7.39
C ALA A 43 -11.17 12.26 7.43
N SER A 44 -10.05 12.99 7.61
CA SER A 44 -10.01 14.46 7.54
C SER A 44 -9.87 15.01 6.11
N LEU A 45 -9.92 14.16 5.08
CA LEU A 45 -9.77 14.57 3.68
C LEU A 45 -10.71 15.71 3.27
N GLN A 46 -10.23 16.56 2.37
CA GLN A 46 -10.81 17.85 1.98
C GLN A 46 -11.07 17.97 0.48
N THR A 47 -10.55 17.08 -0.38
CA THR A 47 -10.99 17.03 -1.79
C THR A 47 -12.51 16.92 -1.80
N ARG A 48 -13.19 17.89 -2.42
CA ARG A 48 -14.64 18.04 -2.39
C ARG A 48 -15.28 17.53 -3.67
N ALA A 49 -16.48 16.99 -3.56
CA ALA A 49 -17.34 16.63 -4.67
C ALA A 49 -18.73 17.24 -4.44
N VAL A 50 -19.13 18.19 -5.27
CA VAL A 50 -20.42 18.89 -5.15
C VAL A 50 -21.35 18.39 -6.24
N ALA A 51 -22.58 18.01 -5.89
CA ALA A 51 -23.56 17.54 -6.87
C ALA A 51 -23.96 18.67 -7.84
N ASP A 52 -24.03 18.35 -9.12
CA ASP A 52 -24.45 19.24 -10.20
C ASP A 52 -25.22 18.44 -11.25
N GLY A 53 -26.55 18.50 -11.22
CA GLY A 53 -27.42 17.69 -12.09
C GLY A 53 -27.18 16.19 -11.87
N ASP A 54 -26.80 15.47 -12.93
CA ASP A 54 -26.51 14.03 -12.93
C ASP A 54 -25.03 13.70 -12.61
N ASP A 55 -24.23 14.72 -12.29
CA ASP A 55 -22.81 14.59 -12.02
C ASP A 55 -22.43 15.11 -10.62
N PHE A 56 -21.16 14.91 -10.29
CA PHE A 56 -20.42 15.62 -9.25
C PHE A 56 -19.27 16.41 -9.85
N ILE A 57 -19.02 17.60 -9.32
CA ILE A 57 -17.87 18.44 -9.65
C ILE A 57 -16.83 18.30 -8.54
N ILE A 58 -15.69 17.73 -8.91
CA ILE A 58 -14.61 17.39 -7.99
C ILE A 58 -13.51 18.44 -8.05
N ASN A 59 -13.12 18.94 -6.87
CA ASN A 59 -12.05 19.93 -6.70
C ASN A 59 -11.14 19.54 -5.54
N GLY A 60 -9.82 19.65 -5.72
CA GLY A 60 -8.83 19.40 -4.67
C GLY A 60 -7.56 18.75 -5.19
N SER A 61 -6.85 18.01 -4.32
CA SER A 61 -5.67 17.27 -4.75
C SER A 61 -5.42 16.02 -3.90
N LYS A 62 -4.85 15.00 -4.52
CA LYS A 62 -4.35 13.78 -3.88
C LYS A 62 -2.83 13.73 -4.00
N ILE A 63 -2.17 13.14 -3.02
CA ILE A 63 -0.71 12.99 -2.98
C ILE A 63 -0.34 11.55 -2.68
N TRP A 64 0.89 11.17 -3.06
CA TRP A 64 1.39 9.78 -2.99
C TRP A 64 0.61 8.80 -3.88
N THR A 65 -0.06 9.31 -4.91
CA THR A 65 -0.85 8.50 -5.86
C THR A 65 0.10 7.66 -6.72
N SER A 66 0.29 6.41 -6.33
CA SER A 66 1.17 5.46 -7.03
C SER A 66 0.73 5.26 -8.48
N ARG A 67 1.68 5.44 -9.41
CA ARG A 67 1.53 5.21 -10.87
C ARG A 67 0.37 5.95 -11.54
N ALA A 68 -0.12 7.06 -10.97
CA ALA A 68 -1.18 7.87 -11.57
C ALA A 68 -0.94 8.23 -13.04
N HIS A 69 0.29 8.55 -13.41
CA HIS A 69 0.70 8.88 -14.77
C HIS A 69 0.58 7.72 -15.78
N ARG A 70 0.26 6.50 -15.33
CA ARG A 70 0.02 5.31 -16.17
C ARG A 70 -1.37 4.70 -15.96
N ALA A 71 -2.19 5.31 -15.11
CA ALA A 71 -3.49 4.78 -14.76
C ALA A 71 -4.54 5.27 -15.77
N ASP A 72 -5.42 4.38 -16.18
CA ASP A 72 -6.61 4.70 -16.96
C ASP A 72 -7.71 5.24 -16.04
N TRP A 73 -7.78 4.71 -14.81
CA TRP A 73 -8.79 5.06 -13.82
C TRP A 73 -8.22 5.29 -12.43
N MET A 74 -8.95 6.06 -11.63
CA MET A 74 -8.71 6.25 -10.20
C MET A 74 -9.93 5.84 -9.40
N PHE A 75 -9.70 5.16 -8.27
CA PHE A 75 -10.70 5.11 -7.21
C PHE A 75 -10.37 6.18 -6.15
N LEU A 76 -11.28 7.12 -6.00
CA LEU A 76 -11.08 8.39 -5.30
C LEU A 76 -12.00 8.48 -4.09
N LEU A 77 -11.49 9.04 -2.98
CA LEU A 77 -12.35 9.51 -1.89
C LEU A 77 -12.47 11.02 -1.92
N ALA A 78 -13.70 11.52 -1.90
CA ALA A 78 -13.98 12.95 -1.82
C ALA A 78 -15.09 13.24 -0.80
N ARG A 79 -15.00 14.40 -0.17
CA ARG A 79 -15.98 14.98 0.75
C ARG A 79 -17.21 15.42 -0.05
N THR A 80 -18.34 14.79 0.21
CA THR A 80 -19.65 15.17 -0.35
C THR A 80 -20.51 15.92 0.64
N ASN A 81 -20.28 15.73 1.94
CA ASN A 81 -20.95 16.47 3.01
C ASN A 81 -19.93 16.95 4.07
N PRO A 82 -19.61 18.26 4.09
CA PRO A 82 -18.65 18.83 5.06
C PRO A 82 -19.20 18.92 6.48
N ASP A 83 -20.52 18.97 6.66
CA ASP A 83 -21.17 19.15 7.96
C ASP A 83 -21.43 17.82 8.68
N ALA A 84 -21.37 16.70 7.94
CA ALA A 84 -21.50 15.37 8.52
C ALA A 84 -20.24 14.97 9.34
N PRO A 85 -20.39 14.08 10.34
CA PRO A 85 -19.25 13.48 11.02
C PRO A 85 -18.23 12.92 10.01
N LYS A 86 -16.93 13.05 10.29
CA LYS A 86 -15.85 12.84 9.31
C LYS A 86 -15.93 11.54 8.48
N HIS A 87 -16.42 10.44 9.07
CA HIS A 87 -16.58 9.14 8.41
C HIS A 87 -17.90 8.95 7.64
N ARG A 88 -18.83 9.91 7.73
CA ARG A 88 -20.18 9.88 7.14
C ARG A 88 -20.43 11.03 6.17
N GLY A 89 -19.37 11.67 5.65
CA GLY A 89 -19.47 12.71 4.63
C GLY A 89 -18.55 12.46 3.44
N ILE A 90 -18.04 11.24 3.30
CA ILE A 90 -17.07 10.84 2.27
C ILE A 90 -17.78 9.90 1.30
N THR A 91 -17.58 10.12 0.00
CA THR A 91 -18.08 9.24 -1.07
C THR A 91 -16.91 8.63 -1.84
N PHE A 92 -17.12 7.40 -2.32
CA PHE A 92 -16.16 6.64 -3.12
C PHE A 92 -16.52 6.76 -4.59
N PHE A 93 -15.60 7.25 -5.41
CA PHE A 93 -15.80 7.51 -6.84
C PHE A 93 -14.86 6.68 -7.71
N LEU A 94 -15.33 6.30 -8.90
CA LEU A 94 -14.50 5.83 -10.01
C LEU A 94 -14.32 6.99 -11.00
N VAL A 95 -13.08 7.42 -11.21
CA VAL A 95 -12.76 8.62 -11.99
C VAL A 95 -11.88 8.22 -13.17
N ASP A 96 -12.30 8.57 -14.39
CA ASP A 96 -11.46 8.40 -15.58
C ASP A 96 -10.30 9.40 -15.52
N MET A 97 -9.07 8.91 -15.60
CA MET A 97 -7.87 9.74 -15.49
C MET A 97 -7.67 10.67 -16.70
N ARG A 98 -8.46 10.49 -17.77
CA ARG A 98 -8.51 11.36 -18.96
C ARG A 98 -9.56 12.46 -18.86
N THR A 99 -10.38 12.50 -17.80
CA THR A 99 -11.39 13.55 -17.64
C THR A 99 -10.72 14.94 -17.59
N PRO A 100 -11.22 15.93 -18.37
CA PRO A 100 -10.71 17.29 -18.32
C PRO A 100 -10.67 17.86 -16.90
N GLY A 101 -9.62 18.64 -16.59
CA GLY A 101 -9.40 19.21 -15.26
C GLY A 101 -8.50 18.37 -14.34
N ILE A 102 -8.14 17.14 -14.74
CA ILE A 102 -7.15 16.32 -14.03
C ILE A 102 -5.73 16.70 -14.50
N SER A 103 -4.84 17.01 -13.56
CA SER A 103 -3.42 17.17 -13.84
C SER A 103 -2.54 16.39 -12.88
N ILE A 104 -1.40 15.91 -13.36
CA ILE A 104 -0.52 15.00 -12.63
C ILE A 104 0.88 15.63 -12.54
N ARG A 105 1.41 15.74 -11.32
CA ARG A 105 2.78 16.17 -11.06
C ARG A 105 3.61 15.01 -10.52
N PRO A 106 4.79 14.71 -11.11
CA PRO A 106 5.63 13.60 -10.66
C PRO A 106 6.22 13.88 -9.28
N ILE A 107 6.35 12.84 -8.47
CA ILE A 107 7.14 12.86 -7.22
C ILE A 107 8.22 11.79 -7.35
N VAL A 108 9.47 12.24 -7.43
CA VAL A 108 10.65 11.38 -7.44
C VAL A 108 11.03 11.10 -5.98
N ASN A 109 11.03 9.82 -5.59
CA ASN A 109 11.39 9.44 -4.23
C ASN A 109 12.91 9.49 -3.99
N MET A 110 13.35 9.31 -2.75
CA MET A 110 14.78 9.34 -2.39
C MET A 110 15.62 8.23 -3.05
N ALA A 111 14.98 7.23 -3.66
CA ALA A 111 15.65 6.23 -4.48
C ALA A 111 15.67 6.63 -5.98
N GLY A 112 15.41 7.89 -6.32
CA GLY A 112 15.46 8.38 -7.70
C GLY A 112 14.38 7.82 -8.63
N VAL A 113 13.28 7.26 -8.09
CA VAL A 113 12.23 6.66 -8.92
C VAL A 113 10.94 7.45 -8.88
N HIS A 114 10.42 7.71 -10.08
CA HIS A 114 9.08 8.22 -10.31
C HIS A 114 8.05 7.10 -10.16
N HIS A 115 7.67 6.85 -8.91
CA HIS A 115 6.56 5.95 -8.60
C HIS A 115 5.31 6.70 -8.18
N PHE A 116 5.47 7.82 -7.48
CA PHE A 116 4.40 8.58 -6.87
C PHE A 116 4.08 9.85 -7.67
N ASN A 117 2.87 10.36 -7.46
CA ASN A 117 2.40 11.56 -8.12
C ASN A 117 1.53 12.37 -7.15
N GLN A 118 1.50 13.68 -7.34
CA GLN A 118 0.40 14.51 -6.88
C GLN A 118 -0.60 14.67 -8.03
N VAL A 119 -1.88 14.49 -7.75
CA VAL A 119 -2.96 14.60 -8.74
C VAL A 119 -3.88 15.74 -8.30
N PHE A 120 -4.16 16.67 -9.20
CA PHE A 120 -5.01 17.82 -8.95
C PHE A 120 -6.30 17.66 -9.74
N PHE A 121 -7.40 18.12 -9.15
CA PHE A 121 -8.73 18.12 -9.73
C PHE A 121 -9.20 19.57 -9.74
N ASP A 122 -9.39 20.12 -10.93
CA ASP A 122 -9.96 21.44 -11.16
C ASP A 122 -11.27 21.26 -11.94
N ASN A 123 -12.40 21.39 -11.23
CA ASN A 123 -13.75 21.24 -11.77
C ASN A 123 -13.98 19.95 -12.59
N VAL A 124 -13.43 18.84 -12.11
CA VAL A 124 -13.52 17.53 -12.78
C VAL A 124 -14.94 16.98 -12.62
N ARG A 125 -15.63 16.78 -13.75
CA ARG A 125 -17.01 16.31 -13.80
C ARG A 125 -17.07 14.78 -13.83
N VAL A 126 -17.72 14.18 -12.83
CA VAL A 126 -17.84 12.73 -12.67
C VAL A 126 -19.31 12.33 -12.56
N PRO A 127 -19.83 11.45 -13.43
CA PRO A 127 -21.22 11.00 -13.35
C PRO A 127 -21.59 10.35 -12.03
N LYS A 128 -22.81 10.58 -11.54
CA LYS A 128 -23.32 9.93 -10.30
C LYS A 128 -23.28 8.40 -10.36
N ARG A 129 -23.41 7.81 -11.55
CA ARG A 129 -23.27 6.35 -11.76
C ARG A 129 -21.87 5.80 -11.39
N GLN A 130 -20.88 6.67 -11.23
CA GLN A 130 -19.53 6.30 -10.79
C GLN A 130 -19.32 6.34 -9.27
N VAL A 131 -20.38 6.64 -8.51
CA VAL A 131 -20.38 6.44 -7.05
C VAL A 131 -20.48 4.94 -6.76
N VAL A 132 -19.56 4.41 -5.95
CA VAL A 132 -19.60 3.03 -5.47
C VAL A 132 -20.23 3.00 -4.08
N GLY A 133 -21.26 2.18 -3.91
CA GLY A 133 -22.11 2.20 -2.72
C GLY A 133 -23.00 3.43 -2.68
N GLU A 134 -23.20 4.00 -1.49
CA GLU A 134 -24.06 5.16 -1.27
C GLU A 134 -23.24 6.45 -1.09
N VAL A 135 -23.80 7.58 -1.53
CA VAL A 135 -23.28 8.92 -1.20
C VAL A 135 -23.15 9.05 0.32
N ASP A 136 -22.08 9.69 0.79
CA ASP A 136 -21.72 9.89 2.20
C ASP A 136 -21.36 8.59 2.97
N ARG A 137 -21.33 7.43 2.30
CA ARG A 137 -21.01 6.12 2.87
C ARG A 137 -19.75 5.49 2.28
N GLY A 138 -18.97 6.25 1.50
CA GLY A 138 -17.72 5.82 0.87
C GLY A 138 -16.63 5.38 1.84
N TRP A 139 -16.67 5.82 3.11
CA TRP A 139 -15.73 5.35 4.15
C TRP A 139 -15.83 3.83 4.37
N TYR A 140 -17.03 3.24 4.34
CA TYR A 140 -17.23 1.80 4.56
C TYR A 140 -16.69 0.98 3.37
N VAL A 141 -16.86 1.51 2.15
CA VAL A 141 -16.26 0.95 0.94
C VAL A 141 -14.73 0.99 1.03
N ALA A 142 -14.17 2.13 1.45
CA ALA A 142 -12.73 2.31 1.60
C ALA A 142 -12.11 1.37 2.65
N VAL A 143 -12.75 1.21 3.81
CA VAL A 143 -12.28 0.28 4.85
C VAL A 143 -12.29 -1.16 4.33
N THR A 144 -13.32 -1.56 3.58
CA THR A 144 -13.37 -2.88 2.93
C THR A 144 -12.19 -3.08 1.97
N LEU A 145 -11.88 -2.07 1.14
CA LEU A 145 -10.76 -2.11 0.21
C LEU A 145 -9.42 -2.25 0.95
N LEU A 146 -9.22 -1.49 2.03
CA LEU A 146 -8.01 -1.53 2.85
C LEU A 146 -7.83 -2.89 3.54
N ASP A 147 -8.91 -3.56 3.91
CA ASP A 147 -8.83 -4.91 4.49
C ASP A 147 -8.34 -5.95 3.44
N PHE A 148 -8.67 -5.77 2.14
CA PHE A 148 -8.09 -6.58 1.06
C PHE A 148 -6.64 -6.22 0.73
N GLU A 149 -6.21 -4.98 0.97
CA GLU A 149 -4.82 -4.54 0.79
C GLU A 149 -3.86 -5.17 1.80
N ARG A 150 -4.33 -5.35 3.04
CA ARG A 150 -3.49 -5.67 4.20
C ARG A 150 -3.19 -7.17 4.41
N SER A 151 -3.31 -8.01 3.38
CA SER A 151 -2.86 -9.41 3.48
C SER A 151 -1.35 -9.50 3.76
N GLY A 152 -0.58 -8.58 3.15
CA GLY A 152 0.84 -8.36 3.44
C GLY A 152 1.74 -9.53 3.07
N VAL A 153 1.27 -10.47 2.24
CA VAL A 153 2.00 -11.68 1.84
C VAL A 153 3.30 -11.38 1.08
N GLU A 154 3.36 -10.22 0.44
CA GLU A 154 4.52 -9.74 -0.29
C GLU A 154 5.71 -9.43 0.62
N TYR A 155 5.47 -8.99 1.86
CA TYR A 155 6.55 -8.62 2.79
C TYR A 155 7.39 -9.82 3.26
N PRO A 156 6.82 -10.90 3.84
CA PRO A 156 7.59 -12.08 4.22
C PRO A 156 8.19 -12.80 3.02
N THR A 157 7.54 -12.76 1.85
CA THR A 157 8.09 -13.33 0.62
C THR A 157 9.35 -12.59 0.18
N GLN A 158 9.33 -11.26 0.18
CA GLN A 158 10.51 -10.44 -0.10
C GLN A 158 11.59 -10.63 0.96
N ALA A 159 11.23 -10.62 2.24
CA ALA A 159 12.16 -10.82 3.34
C ALA A 159 12.90 -12.17 3.21
N ARG A 160 12.17 -13.25 2.91
CA ARG A 160 12.75 -14.57 2.64
C ARG A 160 13.74 -14.49 1.47
N ARG A 161 13.30 -13.97 0.32
CA ARG A 161 14.15 -13.87 -0.88
C ARG A 161 15.44 -13.12 -0.58
N TYR A 162 15.36 -11.94 0.02
CA TYR A 162 16.54 -11.13 0.32
C TYR A 162 17.44 -11.77 1.37
N THR A 163 16.87 -12.46 2.36
CA THR A 163 17.64 -13.24 3.33
C THR A 163 18.40 -14.38 2.65
N GLU A 164 17.77 -15.10 1.72
CA GLU A 164 18.42 -16.16 0.94
C GLU A 164 19.51 -15.59 0.02
N GLU A 165 19.29 -14.42 -0.60
CA GLU A 165 20.29 -13.71 -1.41
C GLU A 165 21.50 -13.28 -0.56
N LEU A 166 21.27 -12.74 0.64
CA LEU A 166 22.33 -12.38 1.60
C LEU A 166 23.08 -13.61 2.11
N ALA A 167 22.38 -14.71 2.39
CA ALA A 167 23.01 -15.97 2.80
C ALA A 167 23.89 -16.57 1.70
N ARG A 168 23.46 -16.45 0.44
CA ARG A 168 24.29 -16.82 -0.73
C ARG A 168 25.52 -15.92 -0.82
N TYR A 169 25.33 -14.60 -0.75
CA TYR A 169 26.43 -13.64 -0.74
C TYR A 169 27.45 -13.96 0.36
N ALA A 170 27.00 -14.25 1.58
CA ALA A 170 27.88 -14.58 2.70
C ALA A 170 28.75 -15.83 2.47
N ARG A 171 28.27 -16.80 1.65
CA ARG A 171 29.04 -18.01 1.28
C ARG A 171 30.07 -17.74 0.19
N GLU A 172 29.76 -16.84 -0.74
CA GLU A 172 30.57 -16.58 -1.93
C GLU A 172 31.62 -15.47 -1.69
N ALA A 173 31.25 -14.42 -0.95
CA ALA A 173 32.10 -13.28 -0.68
C ALA A 173 33.27 -13.63 0.26
N ASP A 174 34.44 -13.04 -0.01
CA ASP A 174 35.66 -13.16 0.81
C ASP A 174 36.03 -14.59 1.20
N GLY A 175 35.80 -15.57 0.32
CA GLY A 175 36.07 -16.99 0.57
C GLY A 175 35.16 -17.60 1.64
N GLY A 176 33.95 -17.07 1.81
CA GLY A 176 32.96 -17.55 2.77
C GLY A 176 33.22 -17.13 4.21
N LYS A 177 34.07 -16.12 4.45
CA LYS A 177 34.35 -15.60 5.81
C LYS A 177 33.07 -15.15 6.52
N LEU A 178 32.19 -14.44 5.81
CA LEU A 178 30.90 -13.99 6.36
C LEU A 178 30.01 -15.16 6.79
N ALA A 179 29.97 -16.24 6.00
CA ALA A 179 29.22 -17.45 6.36
C ALA A 179 29.80 -18.23 7.55
N LYS A 180 31.08 -18.01 7.90
CA LYS A 180 31.73 -18.63 9.07
C LYS A 180 31.58 -17.81 10.35
N ASP A 181 31.30 -16.50 10.23
CA ASP A 181 31.05 -15.62 11.37
C ASP A 181 29.71 -16.00 12.05
N PRO A 182 29.72 -16.45 13.32
CA PRO A 182 28.52 -16.88 14.03
C PRO A 182 27.47 -15.78 14.15
N ARG A 183 27.86 -14.50 14.18
CA ARG A 183 26.93 -13.35 14.23
C ARG A 183 26.06 -13.29 12.97
N TRP A 184 26.66 -13.43 11.80
CA TRP A 184 25.90 -13.38 10.54
C TRP A 184 25.05 -14.62 10.34
N ARG A 185 25.56 -15.79 10.73
CA ARG A 185 24.80 -17.05 10.70
C ARG A 185 23.53 -16.95 11.55
N ALA A 186 23.64 -16.46 12.79
CA ALA A 186 22.51 -16.32 13.70
C ALA A 186 21.46 -15.33 13.14
N ARG A 187 21.89 -14.13 12.71
CA ARG A 187 20.98 -13.11 12.16
C ARG A 187 20.25 -13.59 10.90
N LEU A 188 20.95 -14.24 9.97
CA LEU A 188 20.33 -14.78 8.75
C LEU A 188 19.35 -15.92 9.07
N ALA A 189 19.68 -16.79 10.03
CA ALA A 189 18.79 -17.85 10.48
C ALA A 189 17.52 -17.29 11.13
N GLU A 190 17.66 -16.28 12.00
CA GLU A 190 16.55 -15.60 12.64
C GLU A 190 15.63 -14.93 11.61
N MET A 191 16.16 -14.13 10.69
CA MET A 191 15.34 -13.50 9.64
C MET A 191 14.65 -14.52 8.72
N TYR A 192 15.30 -15.67 8.47
CA TYR A 192 14.67 -16.76 7.72
C TYR A 192 13.48 -17.35 8.49
N LEU A 193 13.64 -17.62 9.78
CA LEU A 193 12.56 -18.10 10.66
C LEU A 193 11.43 -17.07 10.76
N GLU A 194 11.77 -15.80 10.96
CA GLU A 194 10.80 -14.70 10.98
C GLU A 194 10.02 -14.64 9.66
N ALA A 195 10.68 -14.82 8.50
CA ALA A 195 9.98 -14.86 7.22
C ALA A 195 9.00 -16.04 7.13
N GLN A 196 9.29 -17.19 7.76
CA GLN A 196 8.33 -18.29 7.85
C GLN A 196 7.13 -17.93 8.74
N VAL A 197 7.37 -17.30 9.89
CA VAL A 197 6.30 -16.80 10.78
C VAL A 197 5.42 -15.81 10.03
N GLY A 198 6.01 -14.82 9.36
CA GLY A 198 5.29 -13.84 8.57
C GLY A 198 4.48 -14.47 7.45
N ARG A 199 5.00 -15.51 6.78
CA ARG A 199 4.25 -16.29 5.79
C ARG A 199 3.01 -16.94 6.39
N MET A 200 3.11 -17.53 7.59
CA MET A 200 1.97 -18.15 8.27
C MET A 200 0.93 -17.11 8.72
N LEU A 201 1.36 -15.93 9.18
CA LEU A 201 0.47 -14.82 9.49
C LEU A 201 -0.31 -14.36 8.25
N ALA A 202 0.37 -14.18 7.10
CA ALA A 202 -0.29 -13.82 5.85
C ALA A 202 -1.25 -14.92 5.34
N TYR A 203 -0.89 -16.20 5.48
CA TYR A 203 -1.78 -17.30 5.13
C TYR A 203 -3.00 -17.40 6.04
N ARG A 204 -2.88 -17.04 7.32
CA ARG A 204 -4.04 -16.94 8.21
C ARG A 204 -5.03 -15.89 7.72
N VAL A 205 -4.55 -14.73 7.24
CA VAL A 205 -5.41 -13.69 6.65
C VAL A 205 -6.14 -14.22 5.42
N ALA A 206 -5.42 -14.86 4.50
CA ALA A 206 -6.00 -15.46 3.30
C ALA A 206 -7.03 -16.56 3.64
N TYR A 207 -6.73 -17.40 4.63
CA TYR A 207 -7.65 -18.43 5.11
C TYR A 207 -8.95 -17.81 5.64
N LEU A 208 -8.88 -16.80 6.51
CA LEU A 208 -10.07 -16.12 7.04
C LEU A 208 -10.92 -15.52 5.91
N GLN A 209 -10.29 -14.88 4.92
CA GLN A 209 -11.00 -14.37 3.74
C GLN A 209 -11.69 -15.49 2.94
N SER A 210 -11.05 -16.65 2.77
CA SER A 210 -11.66 -17.82 2.11
C SER A 210 -12.91 -18.32 2.85
N GLN A 211 -12.96 -18.12 4.17
CA GLN A 211 -14.11 -18.44 5.02
C GLN A 211 -15.13 -17.29 5.06
N LYS A 212 -15.03 -16.30 4.16
CA LYS A 212 -15.88 -15.09 4.10
C LYS A 212 -15.83 -14.25 5.38
N GLN A 213 -14.78 -14.40 6.19
CA GLN A 213 -14.54 -13.55 7.36
C GLN A 213 -13.72 -12.33 6.96
N VAL A 214 -13.88 -11.23 7.70
CA VAL A 214 -13.12 -10.00 7.50
C VAL A 214 -11.94 -9.97 8.49
N PRO A 215 -10.72 -10.35 8.07
CA PRO A 215 -9.56 -10.29 8.95
C PRO A 215 -9.18 -8.84 9.18
N ASN A 216 -9.28 -8.40 10.43
CA ASN A 216 -9.00 -7.01 10.76
C ASN A 216 -7.71 -6.87 11.56
N LYS A 217 -7.70 -7.37 12.79
CA LYS A 217 -6.49 -7.41 13.63
C LYS A 217 -5.41 -8.31 13.05
N GLU A 218 -5.79 -9.43 12.41
CA GLU A 218 -4.85 -10.38 11.81
C GLU A 218 -4.09 -9.74 10.65
N ALA A 219 -4.78 -8.94 9.83
CA ALA A 219 -4.19 -8.17 8.74
C ALA A 219 -3.22 -7.10 9.28
N SER A 220 -3.60 -6.40 10.35
CA SER A 220 -2.72 -5.45 11.05
C SER A 220 -1.46 -6.12 11.63
N ILE A 221 -1.60 -7.28 12.27
CA ILE A 221 -0.46 -8.07 12.80
C ILE A 221 0.47 -8.47 11.66
N SER A 222 -0.07 -9.06 10.58
CA SER A 222 0.70 -9.47 9.40
C SER A 222 1.49 -8.29 8.80
N LYS A 223 0.84 -7.14 8.62
CA LYS A 223 1.48 -5.93 8.05
C LYS A 223 2.60 -5.40 8.94
N VAL A 224 2.35 -5.21 10.24
CA VAL A 224 3.39 -4.69 11.16
C VAL A 224 4.59 -5.62 11.18
N PHE A 225 4.35 -6.91 11.38
CA PHE A 225 5.41 -7.92 11.42
C PHE A 225 6.22 -7.94 10.13
N GLY A 226 5.55 -8.04 8.97
CA GLY A 226 6.21 -8.16 7.67
C GLY A 226 7.00 -6.91 7.28
N THR A 227 6.45 -5.72 7.52
CA THR A 227 7.12 -4.46 7.15
C THR A 227 8.34 -4.17 8.01
N GLU A 228 8.27 -4.47 9.32
CA GLU A 228 9.42 -4.31 10.22
C GLU A 228 10.50 -5.37 9.97
N LEU A 229 10.11 -6.61 9.64
CA LEU A 229 11.04 -7.63 9.18
C LEU A 229 11.79 -7.16 7.93
N LEU A 230 11.09 -6.58 6.94
CA LEU A 230 11.73 -6.09 5.72
C LEU A 230 12.75 -4.98 6.00
N GLN A 231 12.47 -4.10 6.97
CA GLN A 231 13.44 -3.10 7.43
C GLN A 231 14.66 -3.73 8.09
N ARG A 232 14.48 -4.76 8.94
CA ARG A 232 15.60 -5.50 9.55
C ARG A 232 16.45 -6.20 8.50
N VAL A 233 15.85 -6.82 7.49
CA VAL A 233 16.56 -7.45 6.38
C VAL A 233 17.36 -6.42 5.59
N ALA A 234 16.77 -5.27 5.28
CA ALA A 234 17.46 -4.20 4.57
C ALA A 234 18.67 -3.67 5.36
N GLN A 235 18.47 -3.39 6.65
CA GLN A 235 19.52 -2.93 7.56
C GLN A 235 20.65 -3.96 7.70
N THR A 236 20.30 -5.24 7.87
CA THR A 236 21.27 -6.33 7.95
C THR A 236 22.08 -6.46 6.66
N GLY A 237 21.42 -6.29 5.51
CA GLY A 237 22.10 -6.24 4.22
C GLY A 237 23.11 -5.08 4.14
N MET A 238 22.72 -3.86 4.52
CA MET A 238 23.63 -2.71 4.51
C MET A 238 24.88 -2.95 5.37
N GLU A 239 24.69 -3.49 6.58
CA GLU A 239 25.80 -3.78 7.49
C GLU A 239 26.71 -4.91 6.97
N MET A 240 26.12 -5.97 6.38
CA MET A 240 26.88 -7.10 5.84
C MET A 240 27.70 -6.72 4.62
N LEU A 241 27.18 -5.86 3.75
CA LEU A 241 27.85 -5.41 2.53
C LEU A 241 28.89 -4.31 2.78
N GLY A 242 28.87 -3.69 3.97
CA GLY A 242 29.77 -2.59 4.33
C GLY A 242 29.68 -1.43 3.35
N LEU A 243 30.84 -0.86 2.95
CA LEU A 243 30.92 0.27 2.02
C LEU A 243 30.26 -0.02 0.67
N TYR A 244 30.28 -1.26 0.21
CA TYR A 244 29.66 -1.67 -1.04
C TYR A 244 28.13 -1.70 -0.98
N GLY A 245 27.54 -1.71 0.22
CA GLY A 245 26.10 -1.63 0.43
C GLY A 245 25.49 -0.31 -0.06
N LEU A 246 26.29 0.75 -0.18
CA LEU A 246 25.85 2.06 -0.69
C LEU A 246 25.70 2.10 -2.22
N LEU A 247 26.28 1.13 -2.93
CA LEU A 247 26.28 1.12 -4.39
C LEU A 247 24.90 0.76 -4.93
N ASP A 248 24.34 1.65 -5.75
CA ASP A 248 23.05 1.42 -6.42
C ASP A 248 23.23 0.57 -7.69
N LYS A 249 22.10 0.17 -8.27
CA LYS A 249 22.03 -0.60 -9.51
C LYS A 249 22.84 0.08 -10.61
N GLY A 250 23.71 -0.71 -11.25
CA GLY A 250 24.55 -0.27 -12.36
C GLY A 250 25.90 0.31 -11.93
N ALA A 251 26.12 0.55 -10.64
CA ALA A 251 27.45 0.93 -10.16
C ALA A 251 28.44 -0.24 -10.30
N PRO A 252 29.70 0.01 -10.71
CA PRO A 252 30.73 -1.01 -10.72
C PRO A 252 30.89 -1.65 -9.34
N LYS A 253 30.99 -2.98 -9.29
CA LYS A 253 31.15 -3.76 -8.04
C LYS A 253 29.93 -3.72 -7.09
N ALA A 254 28.75 -3.28 -7.54
CA ALA A 254 27.54 -3.32 -6.73
C ALA A 254 27.18 -4.79 -6.37
N PRO A 255 27.28 -5.21 -5.11
CA PRO A 255 26.90 -6.56 -4.70
C PRO A 255 25.39 -6.72 -4.87
N LEU A 256 24.97 -7.93 -5.25
CA LEU A 256 23.56 -8.26 -5.46
C LEU A 256 22.86 -7.26 -6.42
N ALA A 257 23.60 -6.75 -7.41
CA ALA A 257 23.15 -5.74 -8.37
C ALA A 257 22.57 -4.46 -7.73
N GLY A 258 23.03 -4.08 -6.53
CA GLY A 258 22.60 -2.87 -5.81
C GLY A 258 21.23 -2.98 -5.14
N ILE A 259 20.64 -4.18 -5.10
CA ILE A 259 19.27 -4.36 -4.61
C ILE A 259 19.10 -4.02 -3.13
N ILE A 260 20.16 -4.17 -2.32
CA ILE A 260 20.10 -3.90 -0.88
C ILE A 260 20.06 -2.40 -0.59
N SER A 261 20.89 -1.59 -1.27
CA SER A 261 20.81 -0.12 -1.19
C SER A 261 19.39 0.34 -1.50
N ARG A 262 18.84 -0.18 -2.60
CA ARG A 262 17.49 0.10 -3.04
C ARG A 262 16.43 -0.31 -2.04
N LEU A 263 16.55 -1.53 -1.51
CA LEU A 263 15.64 -2.06 -0.51
C LEU A 263 15.68 -1.21 0.76
N TRP A 264 16.85 -0.79 1.22
CA TRP A 264 17.01 0.05 2.41
C TRP A 264 16.31 1.40 2.25
N LEU A 265 16.47 2.04 1.10
CA LEU A 265 15.75 3.28 0.79
C LEU A 265 14.22 3.05 0.74
N CYS A 266 13.75 1.97 0.13
CA CYS A 266 12.31 1.73 0.01
C CYS A 266 11.67 1.18 1.29
N ALA A 267 12.38 0.40 2.12
CA ALA A 267 11.79 -0.33 3.24
C ALA A 267 11.21 0.59 4.33
N ARG A 268 11.67 1.84 4.41
CA ARG A 268 11.12 2.82 5.36
C ARG A 268 9.69 3.21 5.02
N CYS A 269 9.33 3.30 3.75
CA CYS A 269 7.99 3.72 3.36
C CYS A 269 6.93 2.65 3.64
N THR A 270 7.30 1.37 3.73
CA THR A 270 6.34 0.27 3.94
C THR A 270 5.73 0.30 5.34
N ALA A 271 6.46 0.77 6.35
CA ALA A 271 5.91 0.98 7.69
C ALA A 271 4.92 2.15 7.75
N ILE A 272 4.96 3.08 6.80
CA ILE A 272 4.12 4.29 6.75
C ILE A 272 2.87 4.05 5.87
N GLY A 273 3.07 3.50 4.67
CA GLY A 273 2.01 3.21 3.71
C GLY A 273 0.98 2.18 4.20
N ALA A 274 -0.20 2.18 3.59
CA ALA A 274 -1.35 1.32 3.93
C ALA A 274 -1.81 1.42 5.41
N GLY A 275 -1.45 2.52 6.09
CA GLY A 275 -1.66 2.79 7.51
C GLY A 275 -0.39 2.54 8.31
N THR A 276 0.05 3.56 9.05
CA THR A 276 1.33 3.52 9.78
C THR A 276 1.35 2.41 10.82
N SER A 277 2.53 1.90 11.16
CA SER A 277 2.66 0.82 12.15
C SER A 277 2.05 1.18 13.51
N GLU A 278 2.03 2.45 13.89
CA GLU A 278 1.34 2.96 15.09
C GLU A 278 -0.18 2.81 14.98
N ILE A 279 -0.77 3.21 13.85
CA ILE A 279 -2.21 3.03 13.61
C ILE A 279 -2.59 1.55 13.58
N GLN A 280 -1.74 0.70 13.01
CA GLN A 280 -1.96 -0.75 13.05
C GLN A 280 -1.88 -1.32 14.47
N ARG A 281 -0.93 -0.87 15.29
CA ARG A 281 -0.85 -1.24 16.72
C ARG A 281 -2.09 -0.80 17.49
N ASN A 282 -2.64 0.38 17.19
CA ASN A 282 -3.91 0.83 17.76
C ASN A 282 -5.07 -0.09 17.35
N ILE A 283 -5.12 -0.54 16.09
CA ILE A 283 -6.13 -1.52 15.64
C ILE A 283 -6.00 -2.84 16.41
N ILE A 284 -4.78 -3.34 16.58
CA ILE A 284 -4.50 -4.57 17.34
C ILE A 284 -4.94 -4.41 18.80
N ALA A 285 -4.57 -3.31 19.45
CA ALA A 285 -4.95 -3.00 20.83
C ALA A 285 -6.47 -2.93 21.01
N LEU A 286 -7.14 -2.10 20.22
CA LEU A 286 -8.56 -1.81 20.39
C LEU A 286 -9.46 -2.97 19.93
N ARG A 287 -9.22 -3.50 18.72
CA ARG A 287 -10.08 -4.52 18.11
C ARG A 287 -9.62 -5.94 18.40
N GLY A 288 -8.33 -6.12 18.70
CA GLY A 288 -7.78 -7.43 18.99
C GLY A 288 -7.78 -7.80 20.45
N LEU A 289 -7.40 -6.87 21.31
CA LEU A 289 -7.28 -7.07 22.76
C LEU A 289 -8.43 -6.43 23.55
N GLY A 290 -9.30 -5.64 22.89
CA GLY A 290 -10.43 -4.97 23.56
C GLY A 290 -10.01 -3.84 24.49
N LEU A 291 -8.83 -3.26 24.29
CA LEU A 291 -8.33 -2.17 25.13
C LEU A 291 -9.17 -0.89 24.94
N PRO A 292 -9.34 -0.04 25.98
CA PRO A 292 -10.06 1.21 25.87
C PRO A 292 -9.34 2.21 24.96
N ARG A 293 -10.09 3.17 24.39
CA ARG A 293 -9.50 4.35 23.75
C ARG A 293 -9.07 5.33 24.85
N GLY A 294 -7.78 5.69 24.84
CA GLY A 294 -7.27 6.83 25.60
C GLY A 294 -7.65 8.16 24.98
#